data_AF-A0A662KLZ3-F1
#
_entry.id   AF-A0A662KLZ3-F1
#
_cell.length_a   1.000
_cell.length_b   1.000
_cell.length_c   1.000
_cell.angle_alpha   90.00
_cell.angle_beta   90.00
_cell.angle_gamma   90.00
#
_symmetry.space_group_name_H-M   'P 1'
#
loop_
_entity.id
_entity.type
_entity.pdbx_description
1 polymer ?
#
loop_
_entity_poly.entity_id
_entity_poly.type
_entity_poly.pdbx_seq_one_letter_code
_entity_poly.pdbx_strand_id
1 'polypeptide(L)'
;MRRDLVILLALVIFLFSVIFGYLLFPSVVYDKWIWRYYWGPVVADALGREVEYHGVIAREGYTIVSEITYGIIALISLYFIYKLLRKLDIDIDWNLCKSLFPFFVFGSVSRVLEDAGCFKIPLSYWFISPLIYVQIAVYALLSIIFGWILERRKKRSLLLAYGLAMVLIYTIFWLACKDLIVKDVNPGIFAIIAAITFGYLFLRKDLTALSATFATSLTLCIASLISFGYVSYSRIFRVDVFLICISFPVVITVLFYLLSRYSKKLRFFSEHLNLAMLFGHSLDGFTSYISIYDPFNIGIPLYGEKHPVSFFFMDVSSGILFPIVKVVLIVLVILVLEDIKRKEKEYIKVINLIKIAIFILGFSPGLRDLLRVTISV
;
A
#
# COMPACT_ATOMS: atom_id res chain seq x y z
N MET A 1 -33.40 3.86 10.63
CA MET A 1 -32.50 4.22 9.51
C MET A 1 -31.40 3.16 9.40
N ARG A 2 -31.11 2.56 8.24
CA ARG A 2 -29.97 1.62 8.10
C ARG A 2 -28.70 2.37 8.54
N ARG A 3 -27.88 1.81 9.45
CA ARG A 3 -26.67 2.45 10.00
C ARG A 3 -25.76 3.03 8.91
N ASP A 4 -25.74 2.38 7.75
CA ASP A 4 -25.06 2.84 6.54
C ASP A 4 -25.51 4.22 6.03
N LEU A 5 -26.82 4.47 6.03
CA LEU A 5 -27.40 5.72 5.55
C LEU A 5 -27.04 6.87 6.49
N VAL A 6 -26.91 6.59 7.79
CA VAL A 6 -26.44 7.56 8.79
C VAL A 6 -25.00 7.96 8.48
N ILE A 7 -24.11 6.98 8.27
CA ILE A 7 -22.69 7.23 7.97
C ILE A 7 -22.56 7.99 6.65
N LEU A 8 -23.29 7.58 5.61
CA LEU A 8 -23.24 8.22 4.30
C LEU A 8 -23.80 9.63 4.34
N LEU A 9 -24.91 9.86 5.05
CA LEU A 9 -25.46 11.19 5.26
C LEU A 9 -24.49 12.08 6.03
N ALA A 10 -23.85 11.57 7.08
CA ALA A 10 -22.84 12.31 7.84
C ALA A 10 -21.64 12.70 6.97
N LEU A 11 -21.16 11.80 6.10
CA LEU A 11 -20.09 12.10 5.13
C LEU A 11 -20.51 13.17 4.12
N VAL A 12 -21.73 13.09 3.59
CA VAL A 12 -22.26 14.08 2.65
C VAL A 12 -22.40 15.44 3.31
N ILE A 13 -22.95 15.49 4.53
CA ILE A 13 -23.06 16.73 5.31
C ILE A 13 -21.67 17.30 5.60
N PHE A 14 -20.70 16.47 5.99
CA PHE A 14 -19.33 16.89 6.22
C PHE A 14 -18.71 17.51 4.94
N LEU A 15 -18.78 16.80 3.81
CA LEU A 15 -18.26 17.31 2.53
C LEU A 15 -18.95 18.62 2.12
N PHE A 16 -20.27 18.70 2.27
CA PHE A 16 -21.02 19.92 1.98
C PHE A 16 -20.59 21.07 2.89
N SER A 17 -20.37 20.82 4.18
CA SER A 17 -19.89 21.83 5.13
C SER A 17 -18.47 22.33 4.79
N VAL A 18 -17.59 21.44 4.31
CA VAL A 18 -16.25 21.81 3.85
C VAL A 18 -16.32 22.66 2.59
N ILE A 19 -17.14 22.29 1.60
CA ILE A 19 -17.32 23.06 0.36
C ILE A 19 -17.92 24.43 0.68
N PHE A 20 -18.99 24.47 1.49
CA PHE A 20 -19.62 25.72 1.90
C PHE A 20 -18.68 26.61 2.70
N GLY A 21 -17.90 26.02 3.62
CA GLY A 21 -16.85 26.71 4.35
C GLY A 21 -15.75 27.27 3.43
N TYR A 22 -15.34 26.52 2.41
CA TYR A 22 -14.36 27.00 1.42
C TYR A 22 -14.89 28.19 0.61
N LEU A 23 -16.18 28.17 0.24
CA LEU A 23 -16.80 29.27 -0.49
C LEU A 23 -16.91 30.55 0.36
N LEU A 24 -17.20 30.42 1.66
CA LEU A 24 -17.33 31.57 2.57
C LEU A 24 -15.99 32.08 3.11
N PHE A 25 -15.05 31.17 3.40
CA PHE A 25 -13.79 31.45 4.07
C PHE A 25 -12.62 30.71 3.39
N PRO A 26 -12.27 31.06 2.14
CA PRO A 26 -11.31 30.31 1.34
C PRO A 26 -9.92 30.22 1.99
N SER A 27 -9.42 31.31 2.57
CA SER A 27 -8.10 31.33 3.22
C SER A 27 -8.03 30.52 4.52
N VAL A 28 -9.17 30.34 5.20
CA VAL A 28 -9.22 29.52 6.42
C VAL A 28 -9.27 28.04 6.05
N VAL A 29 -10.14 27.68 5.11
CA VAL A 29 -10.34 26.27 4.72
C VAL A 29 -9.21 25.75 3.85
N TYR A 30 -8.76 26.52 2.86
CA TYR A 30 -7.66 26.10 2.00
C TYR A 30 -6.31 26.35 2.67
N ASP A 31 -5.89 27.60 2.86
CA ASP A 31 -4.51 27.93 3.25
C ASP A 31 -4.16 27.35 4.63
N LYS A 32 -4.99 27.62 5.65
CA LYS A 32 -4.70 27.22 7.03
C LYS A 32 -5.02 25.76 7.36
N TRP A 33 -5.84 25.09 6.56
CA TRP A 33 -6.26 23.70 6.82
C TRP A 33 -5.87 22.74 5.68
N ILE A 34 -6.43 22.85 4.48
CA ILE A 34 -6.14 21.92 3.38
C ILE A 34 -4.66 21.96 2.98
N TRP A 35 -4.13 23.15 2.69
CA TRP A 35 -2.73 23.35 2.32
C TRP A 35 -1.82 22.93 3.46
N ARG A 36 -2.04 23.45 4.67
CA ARG A 36 -1.19 23.16 5.83
C ARG A 36 -1.04 21.67 6.15
N TYR A 37 -2.14 20.92 6.12
CA TYR A 37 -2.15 19.55 6.65
C TYR A 37 -2.19 18.46 5.58
N TYR A 38 -2.62 18.76 4.34
CA TYR A 38 -2.87 17.71 3.34
C TYR A 38 -2.18 17.98 2.01
N TRP A 39 -2.44 19.12 1.36
CA TRP A 39 -1.92 19.38 0.01
C TRP A 39 -0.47 19.91 0.02
N GLY A 40 -0.16 20.86 0.90
CA GLY A 40 1.17 21.42 1.05
C GLY A 40 2.24 20.35 1.36
N PRO A 41 1.99 19.39 2.28
CA PRO A 41 2.92 18.27 2.50
C PRO A 41 3.18 17.41 1.26
N VAL A 42 2.17 17.17 0.42
CA VAL A 42 2.33 16.43 -0.85
C VAL A 42 3.19 17.22 -1.84
N VAL A 43 2.98 18.54 -1.92
CA VAL A 43 3.79 19.42 -2.78
C VAL A 43 5.22 19.55 -2.26
N ALA A 44 5.41 19.61 -0.94
CA ALA A 44 6.73 19.63 -0.30
C ALA A 44 7.51 18.35 -0.59
N ASP A 45 6.87 17.18 -0.49
CA ASP A 45 7.47 15.87 -0.77
C ASP A 45 7.89 15.78 -2.25
N ALA A 46 7.02 16.19 -3.19
CA ALA A 46 7.33 16.19 -4.62
C ALA A 46 8.51 17.11 -5.01
N LEU A 47 8.71 18.20 -4.26
CA LEU A 47 9.78 19.18 -4.53
C LEU A 47 11.04 18.95 -3.67
N GLY A 48 10.98 18.05 -2.68
CA GLY A 48 12.07 17.82 -1.73
C GLY A 48 12.46 19.04 -0.89
N ARG A 49 11.53 19.99 -0.68
CA ARG A 49 11.78 21.23 0.08
C ARG A 49 10.51 21.78 0.71
N GLU A 50 10.67 22.63 1.72
CA GLU A 50 9.55 23.37 2.30
C GLU A 50 8.89 24.28 1.25
N VAL A 51 7.57 24.38 1.32
CA VAL A 51 6.76 25.20 0.42
C VAL A 51 5.85 26.11 1.20
N GLU A 52 5.59 27.29 0.65
CA GLU A 52 4.76 28.31 1.27
C GLU A 52 3.61 28.69 0.34
N TYR A 53 2.41 28.84 0.91
CA TYR A 53 1.25 29.38 0.23
C TYR A 53 0.59 30.41 1.14
N HIS A 54 0.51 31.67 0.69
CA HIS A 54 -0.06 32.80 1.44
C HIS A 54 0.43 32.91 2.91
N GLY A 55 1.74 32.78 3.16
CA GLY A 55 2.29 32.84 4.52
C GLY A 55 2.17 31.54 5.33
N VAL A 56 1.59 30.47 4.76
CA VAL A 56 1.48 29.17 5.41
C VAL A 56 2.52 28.21 4.87
N ILE A 57 3.51 27.89 5.72
CA ILE A 57 4.58 26.95 5.42
C ILE A 57 4.07 25.51 5.63
N ALA A 58 4.35 24.65 4.66
CA ALA A 58 4.13 23.22 4.72
C ALA A 58 5.45 22.46 4.53
N ARG A 59 5.58 21.36 5.27
CA ARG A 59 6.75 20.47 5.28
C ARG A 59 6.34 19.09 4.80
N GLU A 60 7.31 18.32 4.31
CA GLU A 60 7.09 16.92 3.98
C GLU A 60 6.72 16.09 5.22
N GLY A 61 6.04 14.97 5.00
CA GLY A 61 5.64 14.04 6.07
C GLY A 61 4.26 14.32 6.66
N TYR A 62 3.87 13.48 7.62
CA TYR A 62 2.54 13.54 8.22
C TYR A 62 2.53 14.45 9.45
N THR A 63 1.50 15.28 9.53
CA THR A 63 1.11 15.96 10.78
C THR A 63 0.19 15.06 11.60
N ILE A 64 0.11 15.28 12.91
CA ILE A 64 -0.85 14.58 13.80
C ILE A 64 -2.28 14.71 13.27
N VAL A 65 -2.65 15.90 12.76
CA VAL A 65 -3.98 16.14 12.18
C VAL A 65 -4.21 15.25 10.96
N SER A 66 -3.26 15.22 10.02
CA SER A 66 -3.37 14.37 8.84
C SER A 66 -3.37 12.89 9.19
N GLU A 67 -2.56 12.45 10.16
CA GLU A 67 -2.47 11.07 10.59
C GLU A 67 -3.80 10.57 11.18
N ILE A 68 -4.41 11.36 12.07
CA ILE A 68 -5.74 11.06 12.62
C ILE A 68 -6.79 11.06 11.50
N THR A 69 -6.75 12.04 10.59
CA THR A 69 -7.72 12.15 9.49
C THR A 69 -7.65 10.93 8.57
N TYR A 70 -6.45 10.54 8.15
CA TYR A 70 -6.25 9.38 7.30
C TYR A 70 -6.59 8.08 8.02
N GLY A 71 -6.34 7.98 9.32
CA GLY A 71 -6.79 6.86 10.15
C GLY A 71 -8.31 6.70 10.18
N ILE A 72 -9.06 7.81 10.32
CA ILE A 72 -10.53 7.81 10.27
C ILE A 72 -11.02 7.39 8.87
N ILE A 73 -10.42 7.95 7.81
CA ILE A 73 -10.76 7.60 6.42
C ILE A 73 -10.50 6.11 6.16
N ALA A 74 -9.37 5.57 6.64
CA ALA A 74 -9.04 4.16 6.49
C ALA A 74 -10.06 3.26 7.22
N LEU A 75 -10.47 3.62 8.44
CA LEU A 75 -11.47 2.85 9.20
C LEU A 75 -12.83 2.83 8.50
N ILE A 76 -13.30 4.00 8.03
CA ILE A 76 -14.55 4.11 7.26
C ILE A 76 -14.45 3.31 5.96
N SER A 77 -13.30 3.38 5.28
CA SER A 77 -13.06 2.62 4.05
C SER A 77 -13.10 1.12 4.29
N LEU A 78 -12.46 0.62 5.35
CA LEU A 78 -12.50 -0.80 5.73
C LEU A 78 -13.93 -1.28 5.98
N TYR A 79 -14.76 -0.47 6.63
CA TYR A 79 -16.18 -0.78 6.84
C TYR A 79 -16.94 -0.95 5.52
N PHE A 80 -16.78 -0.01 4.57
CA PHE A 80 -17.44 -0.11 3.27
C PHE A 80 -16.87 -1.22 2.38
N ILE A 81 -15.56 -1.46 2.43
CA ILE A 81 -14.90 -2.58 1.73
C ILE A 81 -15.45 -3.90 2.26
N TYR A 82 -15.51 -4.09 3.58
CA TYR A 82 -16.11 -5.27 4.20
C TYR A 82 -17.53 -5.52 3.68
N LYS A 83 -18.36 -4.47 3.67
CA LYS A 83 -19.74 -4.57 3.21
C LYS A 83 -19.83 -4.90 1.72
N LEU A 84 -18.98 -4.32 0.90
CA LEU A 84 -18.90 -4.62 -0.53
C LEU A 84 -18.52 -6.08 -0.74
N LEU A 85 -17.45 -6.56 -0.11
CA LEU A 85 -17.00 -7.96 -0.23
C LEU A 85 -18.09 -8.94 0.23
N ARG A 86 -18.79 -8.64 1.33
CA ARG A 86 -19.95 -9.43 1.79
C ARG A 86 -21.10 -9.41 0.77
N LYS A 87 -21.39 -8.27 0.14
CA LYS A 87 -22.43 -8.16 -0.90
C LYS A 87 -22.07 -8.93 -2.18
N LEU A 88 -20.78 -8.98 -2.50
CA LEU A 88 -20.26 -9.74 -3.66
C LEU A 88 -20.10 -11.23 -3.36
N ASP A 89 -20.33 -11.67 -2.12
CA ASP A 89 -20.11 -13.05 -1.65
C ASP A 89 -18.66 -13.51 -1.82
N ILE A 90 -17.71 -12.62 -1.53
CA ILE A 90 -16.27 -12.91 -1.58
C ILE A 90 -15.79 -13.27 -0.19
N ASP A 91 -15.11 -14.40 -0.07
CA ASP A 91 -14.47 -14.80 1.17
C ASP A 91 -13.24 -13.95 1.48
N ILE A 92 -13.17 -13.50 2.73
CA ILE A 92 -12.08 -12.66 3.25
C ILE A 92 -11.09 -13.59 3.96
N ASP A 93 -10.18 -14.15 3.19
CA ASP A 93 -9.22 -15.16 3.64
C ASP A 93 -7.81 -14.92 3.03
N TRP A 94 -6.94 -15.91 3.16
CA TRP A 94 -5.62 -15.88 2.56
C TRP A 94 -5.65 -15.86 1.02
N ASN A 95 -6.69 -16.39 0.37
CA ASN A 95 -6.82 -16.35 -1.08
C ASN A 95 -7.10 -14.93 -1.59
N LEU A 96 -7.94 -14.17 -0.88
CA LEU A 96 -8.10 -12.74 -1.16
C LEU A 96 -6.76 -12.00 -0.99
N CYS A 97 -6.02 -12.28 0.09
CA CYS A 97 -4.71 -11.68 0.32
C CYS A 97 -3.71 -11.99 -0.81
N LYS A 98 -3.63 -13.25 -1.26
CA LYS A 98 -2.77 -13.64 -2.40
C LYS A 98 -3.17 -12.93 -3.69
N SER A 99 -4.47 -12.78 -3.92
CA SER A 99 -5.01 -12.09 -5.09
C SER A 99 -4.62 -10.61 -5.12
N LEU A 100 -4.60 -9.97 -3.95
CA LEU A 100 -4.24 -8.57 -3.77
C LEU A 100 -2.73 -8.32 -3.64
N PHE A 101 -1.94 -9.33 -3.25
CA PHE A 101 -0.51 -9.16 -2.96
C PHE A 101 0.28 -8.43 -4.06
N PRO A 102 0.10 -8.71 -5.37
CA PRO A 102 0.82 -7.97 -6.40
C PRO A 102 0.45 -6.48 -6.46
N PHE A 103 -0.76 -6.06 -6.01
CA PHE A 103 -1.08 -4.64 -5.86
C PHE A 103 -0.25 -3.98 -4.76
N PHE A 104 0.03 -4.69 -3.67
CA PHE A 104 0.85 -4.17 -2.57
C PHE A 104 2.28 -3.92 -3.04
N VAL A 105 2.81 -4.86 -3.84
CA VAL A 105 4.12 -4.72 -4.48
C VAL A 105 4.11 -3.59 -5.51
N PHE A 106 3.13 -3.56 -6.41
CA PHE A 106 2.94 -2.48 -7.39
C PHE A 106 2.96 -1.10 -6.73
N GLY A 107 2.17 -0.92 -5.67
CA GLY A 107 2.13 0.33 -4.93
C GLY A 107 3.47 0.73 -4.31
N SER A 108 4.17 -0.22 -3.72
CA SER A 108 5.47 0.01 -3.09
C SER A 108 6.52 0.40 -4.14
N VAL A 109 6.54 -0.31 -5.28
CA VAL A 109 7.46 -0.03 -6.40
C VAL A 109 7.13 1.32 -7.04
N SER A 110 5.86 1.64 -7.28
CA SER A 110 5.45 2.94 -7.81
C SER A 110 5.82 4.10 -6.88
N ARG A 111 5.76 3.91 -5.56
CA ARG A 111 6.24 4.90 -4.59
C ARG A 111 7.76 5.11 -4.70
N VAL A 112 8.53 4.04 -4.85
CA VAL A 112 10.00 4.11 -5.03
C VAL A 112 10.38 4.78 -6.34
N LEU A 113 9.63 4.53 -7.41
CA LEU A 113 9.82 5.21 -8.69
C LEU A 113 9.60 6.73 -8.56
N GLU A 114 8.63 7.15 -7.74
CA GLU A 114 8.42 8.56 -7.41
C GLU A 114 9.59 9.13 -6.62
N ASP A 115 10.00 8.45 -5.53
CA ASP A 115 11.15 8.86 -4.72
C ASP A 115 12.44 8.97 -5.58
N ALA A 116 12.57 8.12 -6.61
CA ALA A 116 13.70 8.12 -7.55
C ALA A 116 13.64 9.22 -8.62
N GLY A 117 12.62 10.08 -8.61
CA GLY A 117 12.42 11.18 -9.55
C GLY A 117 11.87 10.78 -10.91
N CYS A 118 11.19 9.62 -11.02
CA CYS A 118 10.73 9.10 -12.31
C CYS A 118 9.45 9.77 -12.83
N PHE A 119 8.74 10.51 -11.98
CA PHE A 119 7.51 11.21 -12.31
C PHE A 119 7.70 12.71 -12.13
N LYS A 120 7.46 13.50 -13.18
CA LYS A 120 7.49 14.96 -13.14
C LYS A 120 6.14 15.51 -12.64
N ILE A 121 6.15 16.71 -12.07
CA ILE A 121 4.92 17.44 -11.72
C ILE A 121 4.11 17.72 -13.00
N PRO A 122 2.77 17.53 -12.97
CA PRO A 122 1.92 17.21 -11.81
C PRO A 122 1.68 15.70 -11.57
N LEU A 123 2.30 14.81 -12.33
CA LEU A 123 2.07 13.36 -12.22
C LEU A 123 2.60 12.77 -10.91
N SER A 124 3.72 13.28 -10.39
CA SER A 124 4.34 12.79 -9.14
C SER A 124 3.36 12.80 -7.95
N TYR A 125 2.47 13.79 -7.86
CA TYR A 125 1.47 13.89 -6.78
C TYR A 125 0.61 12.63 -6.63
N TRP A 126 0.28 11.95 -7.72
CA TRP A 126 -0.54 10.73 -7.70
C TRP A 126 0.17 9.53 -7.07
N PHE A 127 1.49 9.56 -7.04
CA PHE A 127 2.34 8.50 -6.47
C PHE A 127 2.85 8.86 -5.07
N ILE A 128 2.43 9.98 -4.50
CA ILE A 128 2.71 10.39 -3.11
C ILE A 128 1.51 10.05 -2.22
N SER A 129 1.77 9.74 -0.95
CA SER A 129 0.72 9.50 0.02
C SER A 129 -0.06 10.78 0.37
N PRO A 130 -1.38 10.72 0.58
CA PRO A 130 -2.24 9.53 0.65
C PRO A 130 -2.76 9.05 -0.72
N LEU A 131 -2.55 9.83 -1.79
CA LEU A 131 -3.20 9.60 -3.10
C LEU A 131 -2.87 8.23 -3.67
N ILE A 132 -1.62 7.78 -3.54
CA ILE A 132 -1.21 6.45 -4.01
C ILE A 132 -2.03 5.32 -3.35
N TYR A 133 -2.33 5.41 -2.04
CA TYR A 133 -3.13 4.41 -1.34
C TYR A 133 -4.57 4.38 -1.83
N VAL A 134 -5.16 5.55 -2.06
CA VAL A 134 -6.52 5.66 -2.61
C VAL A 134 -6.57 5.07 -4.02
N GLN A 135 -5.58 5.38 -4.85
CA GLN A 135 -5.50 4.88 -6.22
C GLN A 135 -5.40 3.34 -6.26
N ILE A 136 -4.48 2.75 -5.49
CA ILE A 136 -4.33 1.29 -5.41
C ILE A 136 -5.60 0.62 -4.90
N ALA A 137 -6.24 1.21 -3.88
CA ALA A 137 -7.52 0.70 -3.37
C ALA A 137 -8.60 0.72 -4.45
N VAL A 138 -8.72 1.81 -5.22
CA VAL A 138 -9.66 1.89 -6.35
C VAL A 138 -9.36 0.82 -7.40
N TYR A 139 -8.10 0.63 -7.79
CA TYR A 139 -7.72 -0.41 -8.76
C TYR A 139 -8.05 -1.82 -8.26
N ALA A 140 -7.77 -2.10 -6.99
CA ALA A 140 -8.13 -3.37 -6.36
C ALA A 140 -9.64 -3.58 -6.35
N LEU A 141 -10.42 -2.60 -5.91
CA LEU A 141 -11.89 -2.70 -5.85
C LEU A 141 -12.52 -2.86 -7.23
N LEU A 142 -12.07 -2.10 -8.23
CA LEU A 142 -12.55 -2.26 -9.61
C LEU A 142 -12.22 -3.65 -10.13
N SER A 143 -11.00 -4.15 -9.94
CA SER A 143 -10.60 -5.49 -10.39
C SER A 143 -11.42 -6.61 -9.72
N ILE A 144 -11.77 -6.45 -8.44
CA ILE A 144 -12.66 -7.36 -7.71
C ILE A 144 -14.08 -7.34 -8.30
N ILE A 145 -14.64 -6.16 -8.55
CA ILE A 145 -15.98 -6.02 -9.14
C ILE A 145 -16.00 -6.65 -10.54
N PHE A 146 -14.98 -6.38 -11.37
CA PHE A 146 -14.88 -6.99 -12.71
C PHE A 146 -14.72 -8.51 -12.63
N GLY A 147 -13.89 -9.02 -11.73
CA GLY A 147 -13.75 -10.44 -11.48
C GLY A 147 -15.08 -11.10 -11.11
N TRP A 148 -15.85 -10.47 -10.23
CA TRP A 148 -17.18 -10.95 -9.83
C TRP A 148 -18.19 -10.93 -10.99
N ILE A 149 -18.17 -9.89 -11.83
CA ILE A 149 -19.01 -9.85 -13.05
C ILE A 149 -18.64 -11.00 -13.99
N LEU A 150 -17.35 -11.25 -14.18
CA LEU A 150 -16.84 -12.31 -15.05
C LEU A 150 -17.29 -13.70 -14.56
N GLU A 151 -17.14 -13.95 -13.26
CA GLU A 151 -17.54 -15.22 -12.62
C GLU A 151 -19.04 -15.48 -12.79
N ARG A 152 -19.90 -14.47 -12.59
CA ARG A 152 -21.35 -14.61 -12.77
C ARG A 152 -21.78 -14.82 -14.21
N ARG A 153 -21.12 -14.16 -15.16
CA ARG A 153 -21.46 -14.24 -16.59
C ARG A 153 -20.94 -15.53 -17.22
N LYS A 154 -19.89 -16.16 -16.66
CA LYS A 154 -19.21 -17.35 -17.19
C LYS A 154 -18.78 -17.23 -18.66
N LYS A 155 -18.59 -16.00 -19.17
CA LYS A 155 -18.18 -15.73 -20.55
C LYS A 155 -16.69 -15.43 -20.61
N ARG A 156 -15.90 -16.35 -21.17
CA ARG A 156 -14.45 -16.18 -21.31
C ARG A 156 -14.05 -15.03 -22.23
N SER A 157 -14.89 -14.66 -23.19
CA SER A 157 -14.66 -13.49 -24.06
C SER A 157 -14.60 -12.17 -23.28
N LEU A 158 -15.28 -12.07 -22.14
CA LEU A 158 -15.21 -10.89 -21.27
C LEU A 158 -13.82 -10.74 -20.63
N LEU A 159 -13.10 -11.85 -20.41
CA LEU A 159 -11.73 -11.81 -19.88
C LEU A 159 -10.78 -11.18 -20.91
N LEU A 160 -10.90 -11.58 -22.19
CA LEU A 160 -10.11 -11.01 -23.27
C LEU A 160 -10.45 -9.53 -23.49
N ALA A 161 -11.74 -9.19 -23.48
CA ALA A 161 -12.19 -7.79 -23.58
C ALA A 161 -11.64 -6.94 -22.43
N TYR A 162 -11.61 -7.48 -21.20
CA TYR A 162 -11.06 -6.79 -20.05
C TYR A 162 -9.53 -6.59 -20.15
N GLY A 163 -8.79 -7.63 -20.57
CA GLY A 163 -7.35 -7.49 -20.84
C GLY A 163 -7.04 -6.46 -21.93
N LEU A 164 -7.81 -6.47 -23.04
CA LEU A 164 -7.68 -5.47 -24.11
C LEU A 164 -8.05 -4.06 -23.63
N ALA A 165 -9.10 -3.91 -22.84
CA ALA A 165 -9.47 -2.63 -22.25
C ALA A 165 -8.38 -2.10 -21.33
N MET A 166 -7.74 -2.97 -20.54
CA MET A 166 -6.61 -2.60 -19.69
C MET A 166 -5.41 -2.10 -20.51
N VAL A 167 -5.08 -2.77 -21.62
CA VAL A 167 -4.02 -2.32 -22.55
C VAL A 167 -4.38 -0.98 -23.19
N LEU A 168 -5.63 -0.80 -23.61
CA LEU A 168 -6.11 0.45 -24.19
C LEU A 168 -6.03 1.62 -23.19
N ILE A 169 -6.51 1.42 -21.96
CA ILE A 169 -6.44 2.41 -20.88
C ILE A 169 -4.98 2.79 -20.61
N TYR A 170 -4.09 1.79 -20.51
CA TYR A 170 -2.66 2.05 -20.31
C TYR A 170 -2.05 2.82 -21.49
N THR A 171 -2.42 2.48 -22.73
CA THR A 171 -1.93 3.16 -23.93
C THR A 171 -2.38 4.62 -23.98
N ILE A 172 -3.64 4.90 -23.61
CA ILE A 172 -4.16 6.27 -23.52
C ILE A 172 -3.43 7.04 -22.41
N PHE A 173 -3.24 6.44 -21.23
CA PHE A 173 -2.47 7.04 -20.14
C PHE A 173 -1.03 7.35 -20.58
N TRP A 174 -0.38 6.39 -21.25
CA TRP A 174 0.97 6.55 -21.78
C TRP A 174 1.06 7.70 -22.78
N LEU A 175 0.14 7.77 -23.74
CA LEU A 175 0.10 8.87 -24.72
C LEU A 175 -0.09 10.23 -24.05
N ALA A 176 -0.92 10.31 -23.01
CA ALA A 176 -1.20 11.55 -22.29
C ALA A 176 -0.07 11.98 -21.34
N CYS A 177 0.72 11.02 -20.82
CA CYS A 177 1.66 11.28 -19.74
C CYS A 177 3.14 10.97 -20.07
N LYS A 178 3.47 10.54 -21.29
CA LYS A 178 4.84 10.14 -21.67
C LYS A 178 5.91 11.20 -21.34
N ASP A 179 5.61 12.48 -21.52
CA ASP A 179 6.59 13.57 -21.30
C ASP A 179 6.84 13.83 -19.80
N LEU A 180 5.93 13.35 -18.94
CA LEU A 180 5.99 13.43 -17.49
C LEU A 180 6.66 12.21 -16.85
N ILE A 181 7.04 11.18 -17.62
CA ILE A 181 7.67 9.95 -17.12
C ILE A 181 9.08 9.87 -17.67
N VAL A 182 10.08 9.65 -16.80
CA VAL A 182 11.49 9.58 -17.23
C VAL A 182 11.82 8.25 -17.91
N LYS A 183 11.31 7.14 -17.36
CA LYS A 183 11.51 5.77 -17.86
C LYS A 183 10.19 4.99 -17.87
N ASP A 184 9.41 5.24 -18.91
CA ASP A 184 8.11 4.62 -19.15
C ASP A 184 8.24 3.17 -19.66
N VAL A 185 7.18 2.39 -19.47
CA VAL A 185 7.05 1.07 -20.10
C VAL A 185 6.27 1.23 -21.39
N ASN A 186 6.87 0.83 -22.51
CA ASN A 186 6.20 0.91 -23.81
C ASN A 186 4.86 0.14 -23.80
N PRO A 187 3.77 0.69 -24.37
CA PRO A 187 2.47 0.02 -24.46
C PRO A 187 2.51 -1.38 -25.08
N GLY A 188 3.43 -1.64 -26.02
CA GLY A 188 3.64 -2.97 -26.59
C GLY A 188 4.16 -3.99 -25.58
N ILE A 189 5.09 -3.59 -24.70
CA ILE A 189 5.58 -4.46 -23.60
C ILE A 189 4.43 -4.72 -22.61
N PHE A 190 3.67 -3.68 -22.26
CA PHE A 190 2.49 -3.83 -21.40
C PHE A 190 1.44 -4.77 -22.00
N ALA A 191 1.20 -4.68 -23.31
CA ALA A 191 0.31 -5.57 -24.05
C ALA A 191 0.78 -7.03 -24.01
N ILE A 192 2.09 -7.28 -24.13
CA ILE A 192 2.66 -8.62 -24.01
C ILE A 192 2.45 -9.19 -22.60
N ILE A 193 2.71 -8.39 -21.55
CA ILE A 193 2.47 -8.82 -20.16
C ILE A 193 1.00 -9.16 -19.95
N ALA A 194 0.09 -8.28 -20.37
CA ALA A 194 -1.34 -8.51 -20.28
C ALA A 194 -1.77 -9.76 -21.07
N ALA A 195 -1.24 -9.97 -22.27
CA ALA A 195 -1.52 -11.16 -23.06
C ALA A 195 -1.07 -12.45 -22.34
N ILE A 196 0.08 -12.43 -21.67
CA ILE A 196 0.59 -13.58 -20.90
C ILE A 196 -0.29 -13.84 -19.67
N THR A 197 -0.58 -12.83 -18.86
CA THR A 197 -1.33 -13.00 -17.60
C THR A 197 -2.79 -13.39 -17.85
N PHE A 198 -3.48 -12.70 -18.77
CA PHE A 198 -4.87 -12.98 -19.12
C PHE A 198 -4.99 -14.21 -20.03
N GLY A 199 -4.02 -14.48 -20.89
CA GLY A 199 -3.96 -15.70 -21.70
C GLY A 199 -3.81 -16.95 -20.85
N TYR A 200 -2.92 -16.93 -19.84
CA TYR A 200 -2.81 -18.01 -18.87
C TYR A 200 -4.14 -18.28 -18.15
N LEU A 201 -4.82 -17.21 -17.73
CA LEU A 201 -6.11 -17.35 -17.05
C LEU A 201 -7.22 -17.83 -17.99
N PHE A 202 -7.20 -17.45 -19.27
CA PHE A 202 -8.13 -17.92 -20.28
C PHE A 202 -8.03 -19.44 -20.51
N LEU A 203 -6.81 -19.99 -20.41
CA LEU A 203 -6.55 -21.43 -20.53
C LEU A 203 -6.98 -22.22 -19.29
N ARG A 204 -7.07 -21.59 -18.12
CA ARG A 204 -7.60 -22.25 -16.91
C ARG A 204 -9.12 -22.46 -17.02
N LYS A 205 -9.59 -23.59 -16.49
CA LYS A 205 -11.01 -23.96 -16.53
C LYS A 205 -11.86 -23.20 -15.50
N ASP A 206 -11.27 -22.83 -14.37
CA ASP A 206 -11.96 -22.17 -13.25
C ASP A 206 -11.67 -20.67 -13.22
N LEU A 207 -12.67 -19.86 -13.60
CA LEU A 207 -12.63 -18.41 -13.49
C LEU A 207 -13.34 -17.98 -12.21
N THR A 208 -12.58 -17.44 -11.26
CA THR A 208 -13.11 -16.88 -10.01
C THR A 208 -12.89 -15.38 -9.99
N ALA A 209 -13.63 -14.66 -9.14
CA ALA A 209 -13.42 -13.22 -8.96
C ALA A 209 -11.97 -12.87 -8.58
N LEU A 210 -11.36 -13.74 -7.76
CA LEU A 210 -9.99 -13.58 -7.29
C LEU A 210 -8.95 -13.87 -8.38
N SER A 211 -9.23 -14.72 -9.37
CA SER A 211 -8.26 -15.02 -10.42
C SER A 211 -8.08 -13.83 -11.39
N ALA A 212 -9.17 -13.13 -11.73
CA ALA A 212 -9.12 -11.92 -12.55
C ALA A 212 -8.44 -10.75 -11.81
N THR A 213 -8.75 -10.60 -10.51
CA THR A 213 -8.07 -9.65 -9.61
C THR A 213 -6.57 -9.91 -9.57
N PHE A 214 -6.16 -11.18 -9.40
CA PHE A 214 -4.76 -11.57 -9.40
C PHE A 214 -4.07 -11.26 -10.75
N ALA A 215 -4.68 -11.61 -11.88
CA ALA A 215 -4.12 -11.30 -13.21
C ALA A 215 -3.94 -9.78 -13.43
N THR A 216 -4.90 -8.97 -13.01
CA THR A 216 -4.83 -7.50 -13.08
C THR A 216 -3.67 -6.98 -12.25
N SER A 217 -3.62 -7.37 -10.98
CA SER A 217 -2.59 -6.93 -10.04
C SER A 217 -1.19 -7.36 -10.49
N LEU A 218 -1.05 -8.58 -11.02
CA LEU A 218 0.20 -9.14 -11.50
C LEU A 218 0.70 -8.39 -12.74
N THR A 219 -0.20 -8.02 -13.66
CA THR A 219 0.13 -7.25 -14.86
C THR A 219 0.73 -5.89 -14.49
N LEU A 220 0.09 -5.18 -13.56
CA LEU A 220 0.59 -3.89 -13.06
C LEU A 220 1.91 -4.05 -12.30
N CYS A 221 2.02 -5.06 -11.45
CA CYS A 221 3.22 -5.38 -10.69
C CYS A 221 4.42 -5.61 -11.63
N ILE A 222 4.29 -6.51 -12.62
CA ILE A 222 5.37 -6.79 -13.57
C ILE A 222 5.76 -5.52 -14.35
N ALA A 223 4.79 -4.74 -14.81
CA ALA A 223 5.07 -3.48 -15.50
C ALA A 223 5.86 -2.50 -14.60
N SER A 224 5.48 -2.34 -13.33
CA SER A 224 6.22 -1.49 -12.39
C SER A 224 7.62 -1.99 -12.10
N LEU A 225 7.82 -3.31 -11.99
CA LEU A 225 9.14 -3.92 -11.75
C LEU A 225 10.07 -3.75 -12.95
N ILE A 226 9.55 -3.77 -14.17
CA ILE A 226 10.34 -3.46 -15.38
C ILE A 226 10.83 -2.01 -15.34
N SER A 227 9.93 -1.05 -15.03
CA SER A 227 10.31 0.36 -14.87
C SER A 227 11.36 0.53 -13.77
N PHE A 228 11.18 -0.15 -12.62
CA PHE A 228 12.16 -0.17 -11.54
C PHE A 228 13.52 -0.74 -11.97
N GLY A 229 13.53 -1.82 -12.75
CA GLY A 229 14.75 -2.39 -13.33
C GLY A 229 15.49 -1.41 -14.23
N TYR A 230 14.78 -0.67 -15.08
CA TYR A 230 15.39 0.36 -15.93
C TYR A 230 16.00 1.51 -15.11
N VAL A 231 15.36 1.93 -14.03
CA VAL A 231 15.88 2.98 -13.13
C VAL A 231 17.09 2.48 -12.35
N SER A 232 17.02 1.23 -11.88
CA SER A 232 18.09 0.57 -11.12
C SER A 232 19.37 0.44 -11.93
N TYR A 233 19.28 0.21 -13.25
CA TYR A 233 20.47 0.06 -14.12
C TYR A 233 21.38 1.29 -14.15
N SER A 234 20.81 2.48 -13.97
CA SER A 234 21.56 3.74 -13.92
C SER A 234 22.07 4.10 -12.52
N ARG A 235 21.87 3.23 -11.52
CA ARG A 235 22.17 3.50 -10.11
C ARG A 235 23.03 2.38 -9.52
N ILE A 236 23.63 2.64 -8.36
CA ILE A 236 24.36 1.61 -7.61
C ILE A 236 23.35 0.70 -6.93
N PHE A 237 23.32 -0.56 -7.35
CA PHE A 237 22.43 -1.57 -6.78
C PHE A 237 23.12 -2.29 -5.61
N ARG A 238 22.68 -1.98 -4.39
CA ARG A 238 23.23 -2.45 -3.11
C ARG A 238 22.59 -3.79 -2.69
N VAL A 239 23.02 -4.88 -3.33
CA VAL A 239 22.57 -6.24 -3.01
C VAL A 239 22.88 -6.61 -1.57
N ASP A 240 24.02 -6.15 -1.06
CA ASP A 240 24.47 -6.28 0.33
C ASP A 240 23.40 -5.78 1.32
N VAL A 241 22.94 -4.55 1.12
CA VAL A 241 21.93 -3.94 2.01
C VAL A 241 20.58 -4.63 1.87
N PHE A 242 20.18 -4.99 0.65
CA PHE A 242 18.94 -5.74 0.40
C PHE A 242 18.91 -7.06 1.20
N LEU A 243 20.01 -7.83 1.14
CA LEU A 243 20.12 -9.11 1.82
C LEU A 243 20.13 -8.97 3.35
N ILE A 244 20.78 -7.94 3.89
CA ILE A 244 20.79 -7.68 5.32
C ILE A 244 19.39 -7.32 5.80
N CYS A 245 18.71 -6.37 5.14
CA CYS A 245 17.37 -5.94 5.53
C CYS A 245 16.34 -7.07 5.46
N ILE A 246 16.42 -7.97 4.47
CA ILE A 246 15.47 -9.10 4.37
C ILE A 246 15.79 -10.25 5.33
N SER A 247 17.04 -10.38 5.79
CA SER A 247 17.46 -11.46 6.69
C SER A 247 16.71 -11.43 8.03
N PHE A 248 16.56 -10.25 8.65
CA PHE A 248 15.89 -10.11 9.94
C PHE A 248 14.40 -10.51 9.89
N PRO A 249 13.56 -9.99 8.97
CA PRO A 249 12.16 -10.40 8.83
C PRO A 249 12.00 -11.90 8.55
N VAL A 250 12.89 -12.47 7.72
CA VAL A 250 12.86 -13.92 7.42
C VAL A 250 13.18 -14.73 8.67
N VAL A 251 14.26 -14.41 9.39
CA VAL A 251 14.65 -15.11 10.63
C VAL A 251 13.55 -15.02 11.68
N ILE A 252 12.97 -13.84 11.90
CA ILE A 252 11.88 -13.64 12.86
C ILE A 252 10.65 -14.46 12.46
N THR A 253 10.25 -14.42 11.19
CA THR A 253 9.08 -15.16 10.70
C THR A 253 9.29 -16.68 10.83
N VAL A 254 10.48 -17.18 10.50
CA VAL A 254 10.84 -18.59 10.64
C VAL A 254 10.86 -19.00 12.12
N LEU A 255 11.43 -18.17 13.00
CA LEU A 255 11.47 -18.43 14.43
C LEU A 255 10.06 -18.58 15.01
N PHE A 256 9.14 -17.65 14.70
CA PHE A 256 7.75 -17.74 15.17
C PHE A 256 7.00 -18.92 14.56
N TYR A 257 7.28 -19.27 13.31
CA TYR A 257 6.76 -20.49 12.70
C TYR A 257 7.24 -21.75 13.43
N LEU A 258 8.52 -21.85 13.78
CA LEU A 258 9.07 -22.98 14.55
C LEU A 258 8.50 -23.02 15.98
N LEU A 259 8.39 -21.88 16.65
CA LEU A 259 7.74 -21.78 17.97
C LEU A 259 6.28 -22.25 17.94
N SER A 260 5.57 -21.98 16.84
CA SER A 260 4.20 -22.45 16.64
C SER A 260 4.09 -23.98 16.57
N ARG A 261 5.17 -24.68 16.20
CA ARG A 261 5.25 -26.15 16.18
C ARG A 261 5.51 -26.74 17.56
N TYR A 262 6.17 -25.99 18.45
CA TYR A 262 6.54 -26.45 19.78
C TYR A 262 5.36 -26.45 20.77
N SER A 263 4.48 -25.45 20.71
CA SER A 263 3.36 -25.32 21.65
C SER A 263 2.00 -25.21 20.95
N LYS A 264 1.04 -26.03 21.38
CA LYS A 264 -0.37 -25.95 20.92
C LYS A 264 -0.98 -24.57 21.14
N LYS A 265 -0.54 -23.84 22.18
CA LYS A 265 -1.02 -22.47 22.46
C LYS A 265 -0.60 -21.47 21.37
N LEU A 266 0.57 -21.67 20.76
CA LEU A 266 1.16 -20.78 19.75
C LEU A 266 0.84 -21.16 18.30
N ARG A 267 0.01 -22.20 18.08
CA ARG A 267 -0.28 -22.73 16.75
C ARG A 267 -0.90 -21.71 15.79
N PHE A 268 -1.55 -20.66 16.31
CA PHE A 268 -2.09 -19.57 15.51
C PHE A 268 -1.00 -18.79 14.75
N PHE A 269 0.26 -18.80 15.22
CA PHE A 269 1.37 -18.19 14.48
C PHE A 269 1.68 -18.92 13.17
N SER A 270 1.22 -20.16 12.97
CA SER A 270 1.35 -20.84 11.68
C SER A 270 0.34 -20.39 10.62
N GLU A 271 -0.66 -19.57 10.99
CA GLU A 271 -1.61 -19.03 10.02
C GLU A 271 -0.91 -18.04 9.09
N HIS A 272 -1.13 -18.19 7.78
CA HIS A 272 -0.48 -17.38 6.74
C HIS A 272 -0.64 -15.87 6.95
N LEU A 273 -1.83 -15.41 7.36
CA LEU A 273 -2.07 -13.98 7.65
C LEU A 273 -1.25 -13.47 8.85
N ASN A 274 -1.09 -14.29 9.89
CA ASN A 274 -0.32 -13.90 11.08
C ASN A 274 1.18 -13.84 10.77
N LEU A 275 1.70 -14.79 9.98
CA LEU A 275 3.09 -14.74 9.50
C LEU A 275 3.32 -13.56 8.55
N ALA A 276 2.37 -13.27 7.65
CA ALA A 276 2.47 -12.12 6.75
C ALA A 276 2.52 -10.79 7.51
N MET A 277 1.65 -10.62 8.51
CA MET A 277 1.68 -9.44 9.40
C MET A 277 3.03 -9.31 10.12
N LEU A 278 3.54 -10.40 10.71
CA LEU A 278 4.83 -10.41 11.39
C LEU A 278 5.97 -10.04 10.42
N PHE A 279 6.00 -10.65 9.24
CA PHE A 279 6.98 -10.36 8.20
C PHE A 279 6.93 -8.89 7.77
N GLY A 280 5.74 -8.37 7.45
CA GLY A 280 5.55 -7.00 6.97
C GLY A 280 6.00 -5.95 7.98
N HIS A 281 5.61 -6.08 9.24
CA HIS A 281 6.02 -5.14 10.29
C HIS A 281 7.49 -5.27 10.70
N SER A 282 8.06 -6.48 10.62
CA SER A 282 9.49 -6.67 10.81
C SER A 282 10.28 -6.04 9.67
N LEU A 283 9.84 -6.23 8.42
CA LEU A 283 10.47 -5.63 7.24
C LEU A 283 10.53 -4.12 7.36
N ASP A 284 9.41 -3.50 7.69
CA ASP A 284 9.30 -2.06 7.91
C ASP A 284 10.26 -1.56 9.00
N GLY A 285 10.15 -2.12 10.21
CA GLY A 285 10.96 -1.68 11.34
C GLY A 285 12.47 -1.83 11.12
N PHE A 286 12.90 -2.99 10.62
CA PHE A 286 14.33 -3.25 10.43
C PHE A 286 14.90 -2.46 9.25
N THR A 287 14.13 -2.32 8.16
CA THR A 287 14.60 -1.54 7.01
C THR A 287 14.74 -0.07 7.37
N SER A 288 13.74 0.55 8.03
CA SER A 288 13.87 1.96 8.43
C SER A 288 15.02 2.16 9.42
N TYR A 289 15.21 1.25 10.39
CA TYR A 289 16.36 1.30 11.32
C TYR A 289 17.70 1.25 10.59
N ILE A 290 17.91 0.25 9.72
CA ILE A 290 19.17 0.09 8.98
C ILE A 290 19.42 1.28 8.07
N SER A 291 18.37 1.81 7.43
CA SER A 291 18.45 2.89 6.46
C SER A 291 18.75 4.25 7.09
N ILE A 292 18.28 4.49 8.32
CA ILE A 292 18.42 5.78 9.00
C ILE A 292 19.70 5.83 9.84
N TYR A 293 20.12 4.70 10.44
CA TYR A 293 21.23 4.70 11.41
C TYR A 293 22.51 4.04 10.90
N ASP A 294 22.50 3.37 9.74
CA ASP A 294 23.62 2.58 9.21
C ASP A 294 24.43 1.83 10.30
N PRO A 295 23.77 0.96 11.10
CA PRO A 295 24.36 0.39 12.31
C PRO A 295 25.57 -0.52 12.04
N PHE A 296 25.79 -0.88 10.78
CA PHE A 296 26.87 -1.75 10.33
C PHE A 296 27.97 -0.97 9.60
N ASN A 297 27.87 0.37 9.50
CA ASN A 297 28.81 1.24 8.79
C ASN A 297 29.08 0.80 7.34
N ILE A 298 28.03 0.47 6.59
CA ILE A 298 28.11 -0.02 5.21
C ILE A 298 28.08 1.14 4.19
N GLY A 299 28.03 2.39 4.66
CA GLY A 299 28.01 3.58 3.81
C GLY A 299 26.66 3.75 3.12
N ILE A 300 25.58 3.71 3.91
CA ILE A 300 24.21 3.93 3.43
C ILE A 300 23.91 5.43 3.43
N PRO A 301 23.35 6.01 2.35
CA PRO A 301 22.89 7.40 2.38
C PRO A 301 21.81 7.59 3.45
N LEU A 302 22.07 8.47 4.43
CA LEU A 302 21.21 8.71 5.59
C LEU A 302 19.87 9.31 5.17
N TYR A 303 18.78 8.71 5.63
CA TYR A 303 17.40 9.16 5.40
C TYR A 303 16.76 9.75 6.67
N GLY A 304 15.77 10.62 6.51
CA GLY A 304 14.94 11.16 7.61
C GLY A 304 13.59 10.44 7.76
N GLU A 305 13.26 10.00 8.97
CA GLU A 305 11.94 9.43 9.29
C GLU A 305 10.82 10.48 9.10
N LYS A 306 9.71 10.11 8.43
CA LYS A 306 8.60 11.02 8.08
C LYS A 306 7.41 10.93 9.04
N HIS A 307 7.40 9.96 9.96
CA HIS A 307 6.33 9.76 10.94
C HIS A 307 6.70 10.26 12.35
N PRO A 308 5.87 11.10 13.00
CA PRO A 308 6.18 11.66 14.32
C PRO A 308 6.40 10.61 15.42
N VAL A 309 5.58 9.54 15.43
CA VAL A 309 5.67 8.47 16.45
C VAL A 309 6.91 7.62 16.24
N SER A 310 7.23 7.28 14.99
CA SER A 310 8.45 6.57 14.64
C SER A 310 9.69 7.38 15.03
N PHE A 311 9.69 8.68 14.71
CA PHE A 311 10.77 9.60 15.05
C PHE A 311 11.02 9.65 16.56
N PHE A 312 9.98 9.74 17.38
CA PHE A 312 10.11 9.72 18.84
C PHE A 312 10.80 8.45 19.37
N PHE A 313 10.43 7.26 18.88
CA PHE A 313 11.07 6.01 19.32
C PHE A 313 12.51 5.88 18.83
N MET A 314 12.82 6.44 17.66
CA MET A 314 14.16 6.42 17.10
C MET A 314 15.14 7.32 17.88
N ASP A 315 14.69 8.49 18.32
CA ASP A 315 15.49 9.47 19.07
C ASP A 315 15.94 8.97 20.45
N VAL A 316 15.13 8.11 21.10
CA VAL A 316 15.37 7.65 22.48
C VAL A 316 16.48 6.58 22.60
N SER A 317 16.77 5.80 21.56
CA SER A 317 17.63 4.61 21.68
C SER A 317 18.60 4.39 20.52
N SER A 318 18.97 5.43 19.78
CA SER A 318 19.76 5.28 18.54
C SER A 318 19.09 4.33 17.52
N GLY A 319 17.75 4.38 17.42
CA GLY A 319 16.99 3.68 16.38
C GLY A 319 16.57 2.22 16.66
N ILE A 320 17.35 1.41 17.40
CA ILE A 320 17.09 -0.04 17.52
C ILE A 320 15.78 -0.41 18.24
N LEU A 321 15.27 0.46 19.11
CA LEU A 321 13.99 0.24 19.80
C LEU A 321 12.82 0.21 18.82
N PHE A 322 12.91 0.92 17.69
CA PHE A 322 11.84 0.99 16.70
C PHE A 322 11.44 -0.38 16.11
N PRO A 323 12.37 -1.18 15.51
CA PRO A 323 12.04 -2.51 15.02
C PRO A 323 11.55 -3.44 16.14
N ILE A 324 12.14 -3.36 17.34
CA ILE A 324 11.74 -4.20 18.48
C ILE A 324 10.29 -3.89 18.88
N VAL A 325 9.96 -2.60 19.05
CA VAL A 325 8.60 -2.16 19.40
C VAL A 325 7.61 -2.57 18.32
N LYS A 326 7.95 -2.46 17.02
CA LYS A 326 7.06 -2.95 15.95
C LYS A 326 6.80 -4.45 16.04
N VAL A 327 7.84 -5.26 16.27
CA VAL A 327 7.69 -6.72 16.41
C VAL A 327 6.85 -7.08 17.65
N VAL A 328 7.10 -6.44 18.79
CA VAL A 328 6.32 -6.67 20.01
C VAL A 328 4.87 -6.24 19.83
N LEU A 329 4.64 -5.07 19.22
CA LEU A 329 3.30 -4.56 18.95
C LEU A 329 2.54 -5.48 18.00
N ILE A 330 3.14 -5.94 16.91
CA ILE A 330 2.43 -6.83 15.98
C ILE A 330 2.12 -8.18 16.62
N VAL A 331 3.01 -8.71 17.47
CA VAL A 331 2.74 -9.91 18.27
C VAL A 331 1.55 -9.70 19.21
N LEU A 332 1.48 -8.57 19.91
CA LEU A 332 0.35 -8.22 20.78
C LEU A 332 -0.96 -8.11 19.98
N VAL A 333 -0.93 -7.44 18.83
CA VAL A 333 -2.09 -7.29 17.95
C VAL A 333 -2.56 -8.65 17.45
N ILE A 334 -1.66 -9.55 17.04
CA ILE A 334 -2.02 -10.92 16.64
C ILE A 334 -2.71 -11.66 17.81
N LEU A 335 -2.17 -11.55 19.02
CA LEU A 335 -2.77 -12.18 20.21
C LEU A 335 -4.20 -11.68 20.47
N VAL A 336 -4.42 -10.37 20.41
CA VAL A 336 -5.74 -9.75 20.59
C VAL A 336 -6.71 -10.21 19.49
N LEU A 337 -6.30 -10.15 18.23
CA LEU A 337 -7.16 -10.55 17.11
C LEU A 337 -7.51 -12.04 17.15
N GLU A 338 -6.59 -12.90 17.58
CA GLU A 338 -6.86 -14.33 17.75
C GLU A 338 -7.80 -14.63 18.92
N ASP A 339 -7.67 -13.90 20.03
CA ASP A 339 -8.59 -14.03 21.16
C ASP A 339 -10.02 -13.65 20.75
N ILE A 340 -10.19 -12.52 20.07
CA ILE A 340 -11.50 -12.08 19.54
C ILE A 340 -12.03 -13.10 18.53
N LYS A 341 -11.18 -13.57 17.60
CA LYS A 341 -11.57 -14.58 16.57
C LYS A 341 -12.06 -15.88 17.20
N ARG A 342 -11.49 -16.29 18.34
CA ARG A 342 -11.90 -17.49 19.09
C ARG A 342 -13.22 -17.30 19.82
N LYS A 343 -13.42 -16.14 20.45
CA LYS A 343 -14.63 -15.82 21.22
C LYS A 343 -15.83 -15.51 20.34
N GLU A 344 -15.62 -14.82 19.23
CA GLU A 344 -16.70 -14.26 18.42
C GLU A 344 -16.58 -14.68 16.94
N LYS A 345 -17.07 -15.88 16.63
CA LYS A 345 -16.99 -16.48 15.28
C LYS A 345 -17.70 -15.66 14.19
N GLU A 346 -18.67 -14.83 14.54
CA GLU A 346 -19.37 -13.95 13.58
C GLU A 346 -18.42 -12.93 12.93
N TYR A 347 -17.38 -12.48 13.66
CA TYR A 347 -16.45 -11.46 13.19
C TYR A 347 -15.23 -12.00 12.44
N ILE A 348 -15.15 -13.31 12.16
CA ILE A 348 -13.99 -13.91 11.46
C ILE A 348 -13.67 -13.17 10.16
N LYS A 349 -14.67 -12.87 9.32
CA LYS A 349 -14.48 -12.14 8.05
C LYS A 349 -13.96 -10.71 8.29
N VAL A 350 -14.42 -10.03 9.35
CA VAL A 350 -13.95 -8.68 9.70
C VAL A 350 -12.51 -8.73 10.20
N ILE A 351 -12.20 -9.68 11.08
CA ILE A 351 -10.86 -9.88 11.64
C ILE A 351 -9.86 -10.18 10.52
N ASN A 352 -10.19 -11.06 9.58
CA ASN A 352 -9.32 -11.33 8.45
C ASN A 352 -9.09 -10.09 7.57
N LEU A 353 -10.11 -9.24 7.39
CA LEU A 353 -9.94 -7.98 6.66
C LEU A 353 -8.99 -7.04 7.41
N ILE A 354 -9.14 -6.93 8.73
CA ILE A 354 -8.25 -6.13 9.59
C ILE A 354 -6.82 -6.67 9.52
N LYS A 355 -6.62 -7.99 9.54
CA LYS A 355 -5.29 -8.60 9.38
C LYS A 355 -4.66 -8.28 8.04
N ILE A 356 -5.42 -8.34 6.94
CA ILE A 356 -4.94 -7.95 5.61
C ILE A 356 -4.56 -6.46 5.62
N ALA A 357 -5.38 -5.59 6.21
CA ALA A 357 -5.08 -4.17 6.31
C ALA A 357 -3.80 -3.89 7.11
N ILE A 358 -3.62 -4.54 8.27
CA ILE A 358 -2.40 -4.41 9.07
C ILE A 358 -1.18 -4.94 8.32
N PHE A 359 -1.31 -6.07 7.63
CA PHE A 359 -0.24 -6.58 6.77
C PHE A 359 0.18 -5.56 5.72
N ILE A 360 -0.77 -4.91 5.03
CA ILE A 360 -0.46 -3.86 4.04
C ILE A 360 0.26 -2.68 4.70
N LEU A 361 -0.21 -2.24 5.87
CA LEU A 361 0.37 -1.10 6.60
C LEU A 361 1.83 -1.31 7.01
N GLY A 362 2.24 -2.55 7.31
CA GLY A 362 3.66 -2.86 7.55
C GLY A 362 4.43 -3.16 6.25
N PHE A 363 3.89 -4.04 5.40
CA PHE A 363 4.62 -4.56 4.24
C PHE A 363 4.89 -3.48 3.18
N SER A 364 3.93 -2.61 2.87
CA SER A 364 4.10 -1.65 1.78
C SER A 364 5.15 -0.56 2.07
N PRO A 365 5.15 0.11 3.24
CA PRO A 365 6.23 1.02 3.61
C PRO A 365 7.58 0.30 3.71
N GLY A 366 7.63 -0.89 4.33
CA GLY A 366 8.89 -1.63 4.46
C GLY A 366 9.48 -2.09 3.13
N LEU A 367 8.65 -2.53 2.17
CA LEU A 367 9.11 -2.88 0.84
C LEU A 367 9.58 -1.64 0.05
N ARG A 368 8.88 -0.51 0.18
CA ARG A 368 9.29 0.76 -0.41
C ARG A 368 10.68 1.14 0.10
N ASP A 369 10.87 1.24 1.42
CA ASP A 369 12.15 1.62 2.02
C ASP A 369 13.27 0.67 1.60
N LEU A 370 12.98 -0.64 1.54
CA LEU A 370 13.95 -1.67 1.15
C LEU A 370 14.45 -1.42 -0.27
N LEU A 371 13.52 -1.25 -1.21
CA LEU A 371 13.85 -1.02 -2.61
C LEU A 371 14.56 0.32 -2.80
N ARG A 372 14.17 1.36 -2.06
CA ARG A 372 14.77 2.71 -2.12
C ARG A 372 16.24 2.68 -1.74
N VAL A 373 16.55 2.08 -0.59
CA VAL A 373 17.93 1.94 -0.10
C VAL A 373 18.75 1.02 -1.00
N THR A 374 18.13 -0.01 -1.58
CA THR A 374 18.80 -0.89 -2.55
C THR A 374 19.29 -0.14 -3.78
N ILE A 375 18.59 0.93 -4.22
CA ILE A 375 19.01 1.75 -5.37
C ILE A 375 19.67 3.07 -4.96
N SER A 376 20.01 3.23 -3.67
CA SER A 376 20.63 4.43 -3.10
C SER A 376 19.85 5.73 -3.38
N VAL A 377 18.53 5.69 -3.11
CA VAL A 377 17.60 6.83 -3.23
C VAL A 377 17.04 7.21 -1.88
#